data_AF-A0A9P7HVI3-F1
#
_entry.id   AF-A0A9P7HVI3-F1
#
_cell.length_a   1.000
_cell.length_b   1.000
_cell.length_c   1.000
_cell.angle_alpha   90.00
_cell.angle_beta   90.00
_cell.angle_gamma   90.00
#
_symmetry.space_group_name_H-M   'P 1'
#
loop_
_entity.id
_entity.type
_entity.pdbx_description
1 polymer ?
#
loop_
_entity_poly.entity_id
_entity_poly.type
_entity_poly.pdbx_seq_one_letter_code
_entity_poly.pdbx_strand_id
1 'polypeptide(L)'
;MTEPRPEADQDQPYKYRALESALHIRLIHLLPGESHEGIRLRISHELLRKPERSGSLRLSWKQLQRTLPPGWEVVETIEGRFIFMSGTDDASSEESEESDDSDESDEGSGRVHTWRHPDPTIDLALYELPPLNPAQPAFEALSYVWGRQRDPVVATVEGKAGEPLGNINLGNNLAEALRSLRYQDKERVLWVDAICINQNDDAERATQVLRMSSIYQDCSRVIIWLGPEKHDIKLLFSELAKIGSHIEKTTNGLIMSSPDTTDFSWWQSEEPVSFSDEVWSAMKKFGHRSWFHRLWTVQEAIMANRDSIVQSGDAIISWFLFRRAFACLRHKNEMPMARISISVMRSVATNPIGATLAHTLDAYQPQLCSDSHDKIYGLLAILPPRFASQIKPDYEQPVDELYKSCFLASTKALSRWDLRGCPRNPDEDTCPS
;
A
#
# COMPACT_ATOMS: atom_id res chain seq x y z
N MET A 1 30.75 -20.60 -44.46
CA MET A 1 29.29 -20.79 -44.47
C MET A 1 28.86 -20.88 -43.02
N THR A 2 28.45 -19.77 -42.46
CA THR A 2 27.78 -19.69 -41.16
C THR A 2 26.36 -20.19 -41.35
N GLU A 3 25.99 -21.27 -40.66
CA GLU A 3 24.61 -21.76 -40.64
C GLU A 3 23.67 -20.64 -40.15
N PRO A 4 22.50 -20.45 -40.80
CA PRO A 4 21.51 -19.53 -40.27
C PRO A 4 21.02 -20.08 -38.93
N ARG A 5 21.04 -19.24 -37.88
CA ARG A 5 20.32 -19.53 -36.64
C ARG A 5 18.87 -19.84 -37.01
N PRO A 6 18.25 -20.90 -36.47
CA PRO A 6 16.85 -21.16 -36.71
C PRO A 6 16.05 -19.93 -36.26
N GLU A 7 15.34 -19.30 -37.19
CA GLU A 7 14.32 -18.31 -36.88
C GLU A 7 13.30 -19.02 -36.01
N ALA A 8 13.37 -18.77 -34.70
CA ALA A 8 12.34 -19.23 -33.79
C ALA A 8 11.02 -18.62 -34.23
N ASP A 9 10.00 -19.47 -34.35
CA ASP A 9 8.64 -19.12 -34.73
C ASP A 9 8.17 -17.95 -33.85
N GLN A 10 8.13 -16.74 -34.41
CA GLN A 10 7.90 -15.50 -33.67
C GLN A 10 6.49 -15.41 -33.08
N ASP A 11 5.63 -16.39 -33.36
CA ASP A 11 4.25 -16.48 -32.89
C ASP A 11 4.01 -17.57 -31.82
N GLN A 12 5.04 -18.27 -31.33
CA GLN A 12 4.82 -19.32 -30.32
C GLN A 12 4.46 -18.73 -28.94
N PRO A 13 3.31 -19.08 -28.34
CA PRO A 13 2.96 -18.62 -26.99
C PRO A 13 3.87 -19.27 -25.95
N TYR A 14 4.28 -18.48 -24.95
CA TYR A 14 5.04 -18.99 -23.81
C TYR A 14 4.23 -20.01 -23.03
N LYS A 15 4.85 -21.15 -22.71
CA LYS A 15 4.23 -22.23 -21.93
C LYS A 15 4.71 -22.18 -20.49
N TYR A 16 3.80 -21.83 -19.57
CA TYR A 16 4.06 -21.87 -18.14
C TYR A 16 4.42 -23.28 -17.68
N ARG A 17 5.44 -23.38 -16.83
CA ARG A 17 5.76 -24.59 -16.08
C ARG A 17 5.09 -24.52 -14.71
N ALA A 18 4.58 -25.64 -14.22
CA ALA A 18 4.04 -25.71 -12.87
C ALA A 18 5.08 -25.28 -11.82
N LEU A 19 4.62 -24.62 -10.76
CA LEU A 19 5.46 -24.30 -9.61
C LEU A 19 5.79 -25.57 -8.83
N GLU A 20 7.01 -25.69 -8.32
CA GLU A 20 7.48 -26.89 -7.63
C GLU A 20 6.77 -27.13 -6.30
N SER A 21 6.25 -26.08 -5.68
CA SER A 21 5.47 -26.15 -4.44
C SER A 21 4.63 -24.90 -4.24
N ALA A 22 3.70 -24.94 -3.30
CA ALA A 22 2.93 -23.77 -2.86
C ALA A 22 3.78 -22.59 -2.31
N LEU A 23 5.05 -22.79 -1.95
CA LEU A 23 5.97 -21.74 -1.50
C LEU A 23 6.74 -21.05 -2.64
N HIS A 24 6.74 -21.62 -3.84
CA HIS A 24 7.45 -21.06 -4.99
C HIS A 24 6.63 -19.94 -5.64
N ILE A 25 7.29 -18.91 -6.14
CA ILE A 25 6.70 -17.86 -6.97
C ILE A 25 7.44 -17.79 -8.30
N ARG A 26 6.81 -17.18 -9.30
CA ARG A 26 7.56 -16.72 -10.48
C ARG A 26 7.99 -15.28 -10.29
N LEU A 27 9.18 -14.96 -10.76
CA LEU A 27 9.65 -13.58 -10.88
C LEU A 27 9.99 -13.31 -12.34
N ILE A 28 9.74 -12.08 -12.78
CA ILE A 28 10.22 -11.62 -14.08
C ILE A 28 11.53 -10.87 -13.90
N HIS A 29 12.52 -11.21 -14.71
CA HIS A 29 13.73 -10.42 -14.90
C HIS A 29 13.52 -9.59 -16.16
N LEU A 30 13.04 -8.36 -15.98
CA LEU A 30 12.83 -7.42 -17.08
C LEU A 30 14.21 -6.99 -17.60
N LEU A 31 14.51 -7.37 -18.85
CA LEU A 31 15.82 -7.14 -19.46
C LEU A 31 15.99 -5.67 -19.83
N PRO A 32 17.24 -5.15 -19.82
CA PRO A 32 17.51 -3.76 -20.16
C PRO A 32 17.21 -3.45 -21.62
N GLY A 33 16.94 -2.17 -21.89
CA GLY A 33 16.66 -1.67 -23.24
C GLY A 33 16.03 -0.28 -23.25
N GLU A 34 16.06 0.37 -24.40
CA GLU A 34 15.51 1.72 -24.59
C GLU A 34 13.99 1.72 -24.66
N SER A 35 13.32 2.84 -24.37
CA SER A 35 11.86 2.91 -24.27
C SER A 35 11.09 2.46 -25.53
N HIS A 36 11.70 2.57 -26.72
CA HIS A 36 11.11 2.19 -28.01
C HIS A 36 11.32 0.71 -28.37
N GLU A 37 12.23 0.01 -27.69
CA GLU A 37 12.51 -1.40 -27.97
C GLU A 37 11.41 -2.33 -27.45
N GLY A 38 11.27 -3.49 -28.08
CA GLY A 38 10.38 -4.56 -27.63
C GLY A 38 10.65 -4.96 -26.18
N ILE A 39 9.62 -5.43 -25.49
CA ILE A 39 9.73 -5.87 -24.10
C ILE A 39 10.31 -7.28 -24.11
N ARG A 40 11.44 -7.47 -23.44
CA ARG A 40 12.12 -8.76 -23.28
C ARG A 40 12.25 -9.06 -21.80
N LEU A 41 11.94 -10.29 -21.39
CA LEU A 41 11.98 -10.70 -20.00
C LEU A 41 12.41 -12.16 -19.86
N ARG A 42 12.93 -12.53 -18.69
CA ARG A 42 13.12 -13.93 -18.31
C ARG A 42 12.19 -14.26 -17.15
N ILE A 43 11.75 -15.52 -17.05
CA ILE A 43 10.91 -15.98 -15.93
C ILE A 43 11.71 -16.99 -15.12
N SER A 44 11.88 -16.71 -13.83
CA SER A 44 12.52 -17.59 -12.85
C SER A 44 11.47 -18.18 -11.90
N HIS A 45 11.74 -19.37 -11.38
CA HIS A 45 10.94 -20.04 -10.36
C HIS A 45 11.74 -20.00 -9.06
N GLU A 46 11.25 -19.25 -8.08
CA GLU A 46 12.01 -18.91 -6.89
C GLU A 46 11.25 -19.32 -5.63
N LEU A 47 11.95 -19.91 -4.67
CA LEU A 47 11.39 -20.18 -3.36
C LEU A 47 11.31 -18.86 -2.60
N LEU A 48 10.10 -18.40 -2.27
CA LEU A 48 9.92 -17.18 -1.48
C LEU A 48 10.29 -17.46 -0.02
N ARG A 49 11.54 -17.18 0.35
CA ARG A 49 12.02 -17.31 1.73
C ARG A 49 11.64 -16.05 2.48
N LYS A 50 10.74 -16.20 3.47
CA LYS A 50 10.44 -15.11 4.39
C LYS A 50 11.73 -14.64 5.05
N PRO A 51 11.91 -13.33 5.24
CA PRO A 51 13.08 -12.83 5.94
C PRO A 51 13.13 -13.48 7.32
N GLU A 52 14.29 -14.02 7.69
CA GLU A 52 14.49 -14.46 9.07
C GLU A 52 14.18 -13.26 9.97
N ARG A 53 13.27 -13.45 10.93
CA ARG A 53 13.06 -12.49 12.02
C ARG A 53 14.33 -12.49 12.87
N SER A 54 15.42 -11.98 12.34
CA SER A 54 16.69 -11.89 13.06
C SER A 54 16.47 -10.98 14.25
N GLY A 55 16.49 -11.61 15.44
CA GLY A 55 16.46 -11.05 16.79
C GLY A 55 16.17 -9.56 16.92
N SER A 56 15.01 -9.08 16.43
CA SER A 56 14.66 -7.68 16.58
C SER A 56 14.52 -7.41 18.08
N LEU A 57 15.43 -6.60 18.61
CA LEU A 57 15.38 -6.11 19.98
C LEU A 57 14.24 -5.07 20.15
N ARG A 58 13.56 -4.72 19.05
CA ARG A 58 12.48 -3.73 19.04
C ARG A 58 11.35 -4.19 19.95
N LEU A 59 11.09 -3.40 20.98
CA LEU A 59 10.00 -3.60 21.92
C LEU A 59 8.66 -3.37 21.23
N SER A 60 7.65 -4.12 21.66
CA SER A 60 6.27 -3.78 21.31
C SER A 60 5.87 -2.46 21.95
N TRP A 61 4.88 -1.79 21.35
CA TRP A 61 4.28 -0.57 21.92
C TRP A 61 3.97 -0.69 23.42
N LYS A 62 3.37 -1.82 23.85
CA LYS A 62 3.05 -2.07 25.27
C LYS A 62 4.29 -2.21 26.16
N GLN A 63 5.38 -2.76 25.65
CA GLN A 63 6.63 -2.89 26.41
C GLN A 63 7.32 -1.53 26.52
N LEU A 64 7.36 -0.78 25.43
CA LEU A 64 7.94 0.55 25.37
C LEU A 64 7.15 1.56 26.24
N GLN A 65 5.82 1.47 26.29
CA GLN A 65 5.00 2.29 27.19
C GLN A 65 5.37 2.10 28.67
N ARG A 66 5.87 0.92 29.07
CA ARG A 66 6.29 0.64 30.45
C ARG A 66 7.68 1.19 30.79
N THR A 67 8.47 1.58 29.79
CA THR A 67 9.79 2.20 30.01
C THR A 67 9.69 3.72 30.15
N LEU A 68 8.49 4.29 29.94
CA LEU A 68 8.28 5.73 29.97
C LEU A 68 8.10 6.26 31.41
N PRO A 69 8.63 7.47 31.70
CA PRO A 69 8.30 8.18 32.93
C PRO A 69 6.80 8.49 33.04
N PRO A 70 6.29 8.79 34.26
CA PRO A 70 4.93 9.30 34.44
C PRO A 70 4.68 10.55 33.57
N GLY A 71 3.47 10.66 32.99
CA GLY A 71 3.08 11.75 32.09
C GLY A 71 3.52 11.59 30.63
N TRP A 72 4.25 10.53 30.29
CA TRP A 72 4.64 10.22 28.91
C TRP A 72 3.81 9.07 28.33
N GLU A 73 3.43 9.23 27.08
CA GLU A 73 2.82 8.19 26.25
C GLU A 73 3.66 7.94 24.99
N VAL A 74 3.56 6.73 24.46
CA VAL A 74 4.07 6.41 23.13
C VAL A 74 2.89 6.11 22.22
N VAL A 75 3.02 6.46 20.94
CA VAL A 75 2.09 6.05 19.90
C VAL A 75 2.87 5.51 18.69
N GLU A 76 2.26 4.60 17.94
CA GLU A 76 2.85 4.07 16.71
C GLU A 76 2.26 4.78 15.48
N THR A 77 3.11 5.20 14.55
CA THR A 77 2.69 5.77 13.27
C THR A 77 2.19 4.70 12.32
N ILE A 78 1.46 5.07 11.26
CA ILE A 78 1.01 4.11 10.22
C ILE A 78 2.17 3.47 9.44
N GLU A 79 3.38 4.04 9.52
CA GLU A 79 4.66 3.53 9.01
C GLU A 79 5.32 2.54 10.00
N GLY A 80 4.83 2.48 11.24
CA GLY A 80 5.44 1.70 12.31
C GLY A 80 6.57 2.42 13.06
N ARG A 81 6.69 3.75 13.00
CA ARG A 81 7.62 4.50 13.87
C ARG A 81 6.96 4.77 15.22
N PHE A 82 7.75 4.99 16.27
CA PHE A 82 7.22 5.40 17.57
C PHE A 82 7.43 6.91 17.79
N ILE A 83 6.39 7.59 18.27
CA ILE A 83 6.43 8.98 18.74
C ILE A 83 6.16 8.96 20.24
N PHE A 84 7.01 9.63 21.00
CA PHE A 84 6.86 9.81 22.44
C PHE A 84 6.28 11.19 22.70
N MET A 85 5.25 11.28 23.52
CA MET A 85 4.50 12.51 23.78
C MET A 85 4.38 12.73 25.29
N SER A 86 4.53 13.96 25.75
CA SER A 86 4.29 14.35 27.14
C SER A 86 2.93 15.04 27.27
N GLY A 87 2.06 14.55 28.14
CA GLY A 87 0.84 15.23 28.54
C GLY A 87 1.06 16.05 29.81
N THR A 88 0.67 17.33 29.81
CA THR A 88 0.40 18.06 31.06
C THR A 88 -0.94 17.59 31.61
N ASP A 89 -0.93 16.48 32.34
CA ASP A 89 -2.05 16.09 33.18
C ASP A 89 -2.06 16.98 34.43
N ASP A 90 -2.70 18.15 34.31
CA ASP A 90 -3.33 18.84 35.44
C ASP A 90 -4.66 19.42 34.97
N ALA A 91 -5.62 18.54 34.66
CA ALA A 91 -7.05 18.87 34.58
C ALA A 91 -7.65 19.03 35.99
N SER A 92 -6.92 19.70 36.90
CA SER A 92 -7.38 20.10 38.23
C SER A 92 -6.50 21.23 38.79
N SER A 93 -6.52 22.41 38.17
CA SER A 93 -6.28 23.65 38.91
C SER A 93 -7.03 24.78 38.25
N GLU A 94 -7.72 25.51 39.11
CA GLU A 94 -8.66 26.59 38.87
C GLU A 94 -7.99 27.79 38.17
N GLU A 95 -8.84 28.58 37.50
CA GLU A 95 -8.74 30.01 37.20
C GLU A 95 -7.44 30.75 37.58
N SER A 96 -6.76 31.32 36.58
CA SER A 96 -6.04 32.61 36.69
C SER A 96 -5.81 33.14 35.27
N GLU A 97 -6.62 34.09 34.81
CA GLU A 97 -6.36 35.54 34.81
C GLU A 97 -5.35 35.98 33.73
N GLU A 98 -5.83 36.95 32.95
CA GLU A 98 -5.21 37.58 31.78
C GLU A 98 -3.82 38.17 32.09
N SER A 99 -2.87 37.96 31.18
CA SER A 99 -1.80 38.93 30.95
C SER A 99 -1.39 38.94 29.48
N ASP A 100 -1.68 40.06 28.82
CA ASP A 100 -1.07 40.53 27.57
C ASP A 100 0.45 40.67 27.78
N ASP A 101 1.25 39.88 27.07
CA ASP A 101 2.55 40.32 26.55
C ASP A 101 3.03 39.37 25.45
N SER A 102 3.54 39.99 24.38
CA SER A 102 3.92 39.39 23.11
C SER A 102 5.16 38.49 23.20
N ASP A 103 5.02 37.22 22.83
CA ASP A 103 6.01 36.42 22.11
C ASP A 103 5.31 35.20 21.47
N GLU A 104 5.25 35.17 20.13
CA GLU A 104 4.65 34.09 19.34
C GLU A 104 5.53 32.83 19.39
N SER A 105 5.39 32.03 20.45
CA SER A 105 5.85 30.65 20.49
C SER A 105 4.87 29.77 21.26
N ASP A 106 4.13 28.95 20.51
CA ASP A 106 3.55 27.67 20.95
C ASP A 106 2.61 27.67 22.18
N GLU A 107 1.54 28.48 22.15
CA GLU A 107 0.41 28.35 23.09
C GLU A 107 -0.84 27.81 22.39
N GLY A 108 -0.85 26.50 22.13
CA GLY A 108 -2.05 25.73 21.77
C GLY A 108 -2.19 24.42 22.52
N SER A 109 -1.09 23.77 22.89
CA SER A 109 -1.05 22.76 23.95
C SER A 109 0.42 22.56 24.32
N GLY A 110 0.84 22.70 25.57
CA GLY A 110 2.23 22.47 26.02
C GLY A 110 2.71 21.01 25.94
N ARG A 111 2.32 20.27 24.89
CA ARG A 111 2.61 18.86 24.64
C ARG A 111 3.81 18.72 23.71
N VAL A 112 4.95 18.33 24.30
CA VAL A 112 6.14 17.96 23.53
C VAL A 112 5.94 16.57 22.92
N HIS A 113 6.28 16.42 21.64
CA HIS A 113 6.33 15.12 20.96
C HIS A 113 7.65 14.94 20.21
N THR A 114 8.27 13.76 20.31
CA THR A 114 9.64 13.50 19.81
C THR A 114 9.83 12.07 19.30
N TRP A 115 10.79 11.89 18.39
CA TRP A 115 11.25 10.56 17.94
C TRP A 115 12.16 9.85 18.93
N ARG A 116 12.69 10.56 19.93
CA ARG A 116 13.64 10.01 20.91
C ARG A 116 12.92 9.65 22.20
N HIS A 117 13.30 8.53 22.79
CA HIS A 117 12.79 8.16 24.10
C HIS A 117 13.20 9.24 25.13
N PRO A 118 12.29 9.64 26.05
CA PRO A 118 12.58 10.71 27.03
C PRO A 118 13.70 10.33 28.02
N ASP A 119 13.86 9.04 28.31
CA ASP A 119 15.06 8.52 28.99
C ASP A 119 16.17 8.23 27.95
N PRO A 120 17.29 8.99 27.96
CA PRO A 120 18.37 8.82 27.00
C PRO A 120 19.20 7.55 27.20
N THR A 121 18.97 6.79 28.27
CA THR A 121 19.65 5.52 28.52
C THR A 121 19.03 4.34 27.76
N ILE A 122 17.79 4.51 27.27
CA ILE A 122 17.12 3.49 26.46
C ILE A 122 17.73 3.47 25.06
N ASP A 123 18.24 2.30 24.68
CA ASP A 123 18.89 2.09 23.39
C ASP A 123 17.89 2.31 22.23
N LEU A 124 18.32 3.09 21.24
CA LEU A 124 17.59 3.34 20.00
C LEU A 124 17.16 2.07 19.29
N ALA A 125 17.96 1.01 19.32
CA ALA A 125 17.64 -0.27 18.70
C ALA A 125 16.37 -0.93 19.27
N LEU A 126 15.91 -0.50 20.46
CA LEU A 126 14.69 -1.00 21.10
C LEU A 126 13.41 -0.39 20.52
N TYR A 127 13.47 0.71 19.77
CA TYR A 127 12.27 1.38 19.28
C TYR A 127 12.39 1.94 17.86
N GLU A 128 13.60 2.11 17.35
CA GLU A 128 13.83 2.48 15.95
C GLU A 128 13.44 1.34 15.01
N LEU A 129 12.93 1.72 13.85
CA LEU A 129 12.57 0.77 12.81
C LEU A 129 13.86 0.13 12.24
N PRO A 130 14.03 -1.21 12.34
CA PRO A 130 15.22 -1.85 11.77
C PRO A 130 15.21 -1.70 10.24
N PRO A 131 16.37 -1.76 9.55
CA PRO A 131 16.43 -1.80 8.09
C PRO A 131 15.48 -2.84 7.51
N LEU A 132 14.83 -2.52 6.38
CA LEU A 132 13.94 -3.47 5.74
C LEU A 132 14.80 -4.64 5.24
N ASN A 133 14.45 -5.86 5.66
CA ASN A 133 15.06 -7.07 5.15
C ASN A 133 14.01 -7.76 4.26
N PRO A 134 14.01 -7.53 2.94
CA PRO A 134 13.04 -8.17 2.06
C PRO A 134 13.26 -9.67 1.98
N ALA A 135 12.24 -10.40 1.55
CA ALA A 135 12.35 -11.82 1.24
C ALA A 135 13.44 -12.06 0.20
N GLN A 136 13.98 -13.28 0.23
CA GLN A 136 14.99 -13.73 -0.71
C GLN A 136 14.38 -14.71 -1.72
N PRO A 137 14.66 -14.56 -3.03
CA PRO A 137 15.46 -13.47 -3.64
C PRO A 137 14.73 -12.12 -3.57
N ALA A 138 15.48 -11.01 -3.58
CA ALA A 138 14.91 -9.66 -3.54
C ALA A 138 14.22 -9.29 -4.87
N PHE A 139 13.02 -8.71 -4.79
CA PHE A 139 12.21 -8.29 -5.94
C PHE A 139 11.33 -7.09 -5.59
N GLU A 140 10.88 -6.33 -6.58
CA GLU A 140 9.84 -5.29 -6.39
C GLU A 140 8.48 -5.83 -6.88
N ALA A 141 7.38 -5.46 -6.23
CA ALA A 141 6.04 -5.84 -6.69
C ALA A 141 5.37 -4.68 -7.43
N LEU A 142 4.72 -4.97 -8.57
CA LEU A 142 4.04 -3.95 -9.37
C LEU A 142 2.54 -3.94 -9.08
N SER A 143 2.04 -2.83 -8.53
CA SER A 143 0.60 -2.54 -8.44
C SER A 143 0.18 -1.63 -9.59
N TYR A 144 -0.73 -2.09 -10.43
CA TYR A 144 -1.19 -1.34 -11.60
C TYR A 144 -2.64 -1.71 -11.96
N VAL A 145 -3.22 -1.05 -12.96
CA VAL A 145 -4.54 -1.41 -13.49
C VAL A 145 -4.40 -2.23 -14.75
N TRP A 146 -5.01 -3.39 -14.77
CA TRP A 146 -5.14 -4.18 -15.99
C TRP A 146 -5.88 -3.35 -17.05
N GLY A 147 -5.19 -3.06 -18.16
CA GLY A 147 -5.74 -2.31 -19.27
C GLY A 147 -6.66 -3.18 -20.13
N ARG A 148 -7.37 -2.54 -21.07
CA ARG A 148 -8.10 -3.28 -22.12
C ARG A 148 -7.09 -4.12 -22.91
N GLN A 149 -7.40 -5.39 -23.15
CA GLN A 149 -6.58 -6.31 -23.95
C GLN A 149 -6.80 -6.14 -25.48
N ARG A 150 -7.36 -5.01 -25.91
CA ARG A 150 -7.49 -4.70 -27.34
C ARG A 150 -6.11 -4.32 -27.86
N ASP A 151 -5.67 -5.01 -28.91
CA ASP A 151 -4.34 -4.84 -29.54
C ASP A 151 -3.21 -5.07 -28.52
N PRO A 152 -3.00 -6.32 -28.06
CA PRO A 152 -2.01 -6.62 -27.04
C PRO A 152 -0.59 -6.34 -27.53
N VAL A 153 0.27 -5.91 -26.61
CA VAL A 153 1.70 -5.76 -26.87
C VAL A 153 2.39 -7.09 -26.58
N VAL A 154 3.16 -7.59 -27.53
CA VAL A 154 3.90 -8.83 -27.38
C VAL A 154 5.19 -8.58 -26.60
N ALA A 155 5.42 -9.38 -25.55
CA ALA A 155 6.70 -9.47 -24.85
C ALA A 155 7.35 -10.83 -25.11
N THR A 156 8.65 -10.82 -25.40
CA THR A 156 9.43 -12.04 -25.65
C THR A 156 10.00 -12.57 -24.36
N VAL A 157 9.78 -13.86 -24.09
CA VAL A 157 10.38 -14.57 -22.96
C VAL A 157 11.67 -15.22 -23.43
N GLU A 158 12.77 -14.85 -22.79
CA GLU A 158 14.10 -15.40 -23.07
C GLU A 158 14.51 -16.43 -22.01
N GLY A 159 15.29 -17.42 -22.43
CA GLY A 159 15.95 -18.35 -21.54
C GLY A 159 17.28 -17.80 -21.01
N LYS A 160 18.04 -18.66 -20.31
CA LYS A 160 19.27 -18.22 -19.64
C LYS A 160 20.38 -17.86 -20.63
N ALA A 161 20.39 -18.45 -21.82
CA ALA A 161 21.37 -18.18 -22.86
C ALA A 161 20.87 -17.15 -23.90
N GLY A 162 19.73 -16.49 -23.64
CA GLY A 162 19.12 -15.52 -24.55
C GLY A 162 18.32 -16.17 -25.69
N GLU A 163 18.07 -17.47 -25.62
CA GLU A 163 17.21 -18.18 -26.56
C GLU A 163 15.74 -17.82 -26.33
N PRO A 164 14.93 -17.58 -27.40
CA PRO A 164 13.51 -17.31 -27.24
C PRO A 164 12.78 -18.58 -26.77
N LEU A 165 11.99 -18.45 -25.70
CA LEU A 165 11.16 -19.51 -25.13
C LEU A 165 9.66 -19.35 -25.47
N GLY A 166 9.30 -18.25 -26.12
CA GLY A 166 7.94 -17.92 -26.55
C GLY A 166 7.54 -16.50 -26.16
N ASN A 167 6.27 -16.17 -26.39
CA ASN A 167 5.75 -14.82 -26.22
C ASN A 167 4.57 -14.74 -25.24
N ILE A 168 4.42 -13.59 -24.58
CA ILE A 168 3.30 -13.27 -23.69
C ILE A 168 2.61 -12.00 -24.21
N ASN A 169 1.28 -12.06 -24.28
CA ASN A 169 0.45 -10.91 -24.61
C ASN A 169 0.23 -10.02 -23.37
N LEU A 170 0.67 -8.76 -23.46
CA LEU A 170 0.51 -7.77 -22.41
C LEU A 170 -0.61 -6.79 -22.75
N GLY A 171 -1.41 -6.43 -21.75
CA GLY A 171 -2.28 -5.26 -21.86
C GLY A 171 -1.46 -3.97 -21.95
N ASN A 172 -1.98 -2.97 -22.66
CA ASN A 172 -1.27 -1.71 -22.94
C ASN A 172 -0.73 -1.03 -21.67
N ASN A 173 -1.52 -0.99 -20.59
CA ASN A 173 -1.10 -0.41 -19.31
C ASN A 173 0.13 -1.12 -18.72
N LEU A 174 0.20 -2.45 -18.83
CA LEU A 174 1.33 -3.22 -18.32
C LEU A 174 2.56 -3.01 -19.21
N ALA A 175 2.38 -3.04 -20.53
CA ALA A 175 3.48 -2.79 -21.46
C ALA A 175 4.10 -1.39 -21.25
N GLU A 176 3.27 -0.38 -21.03
CA GLU A 176 3.71 0.98 -20.71
C GLU A 176 4.44 1.05 -19.37
N ALA A 177 3.92 0.37 -18.33
CA ALA A 177 4.59 0.27 -17.04
C ALA A 177 5.97 -0.39 -17.18
N LEU A 178 6.07 -1.55 -17.83
CA LEU A 178 7.33 -2.26 -18.01
C LEU A 178 8.34 -1.44 -18.81
N ARG A 179 7.93 -0.77 -19.89
CA ARG A 179 8.84 0.13 -20.64
C ARG A 179 9.36 1.28 -19.78
N SER A 180 8.50 1.86 -18.94
CA SER A 180 8.87 2.98 -18.08
C SER A 180 9.74 2.55 -16.89
N LEU A 181 9.56 1.33 -16.40
CA LEU A 181 10.29 0.79 -15.25
C LEU A 181 11.59 0.08 -15.64
N ARG A 182 11.78 -0.26 -16.92
CA ARG A 182 12.99 -0.88 -17.45
C ARG A 182 14.20 0.04 -17.26
N TYR A 183 15.29 -0.51 -16.72
CA TYR A 183 16.58 0.18 -16.72
C TYR A 183 17.26 0.03 -18.08
N GLN A 184 18.14 0.97 -18.43
CA GLN A 184 18.88 0.92 -19.69
C GLN A 184 20.07 -0.05 -19.66
N ASP A 185 20.64 -0.30 -18.48
CA ASP A 185 21.95 -0.94 -18.31
C ASP A 185 21.91 -2.26 -17.53
N LYS A 186 20.82 -2.52 -16.80
CA LYS A 186 20.68 -3.72 -15.96
C LYS A 186 19.27 -4.28 -15.97
N GLU A 187 19.14 -5.54 -15.58
CA GLU A 187 17.81 -6.13 -15.39
C GLU A 187 17.12 -5.60 -14.14
N ARG A 188 15.79 -5.62 -14.16
CA ARG A 188 14.94 -5.29 -13.01
C ARG A 188 14.09 -6.50 -12.63
N VAL A 189 14.19 -6.95 -11.39
CA VAL A 189 13.46 -8.12 -10.90
C VAL A 189 12.11 -7.68 -10.33
N LEU A 190 11.04 -8.10 -10.97
CA LEU A 190 9.67 -7.70 -10.62
C LEU A 190 8.79 -8.93 -10.36
N TRP A 191 7.83 -8.76 -9.46
CA TRP A 191 6.63 -9.59 -9.41
C TRP A 191 5.45 -8.80 -10.00
N VAL A 192 4.83 -9.37 -11.03
CA VAL A 192 3.68 -8.80 -11.74
C VAL A 192 2.62 -9.88 -11.81
N ASP A 193 1.48 -9.68 -11.15
CA ASP A 193 0.39 -10.66 -11.04
C ASP A 193 -0.01 -11.28 -12.39
N ALA A 194 -0.18 -10.47 -13.44
CA ALA A 194 -0.60 -10.91 -14.76
C ALA A 194 0.42 -11.80 -15.50
N ILE A 195 1.70 -11.79 -15.10
CA ILE A 195 2.76 -12.62 -15.71
C ILE A 195 3.22 -13.72 -14.75
N CYS A 196 3.30 -13.43 -13.45
CA CYS A 196 3.87 -14.35 -12.47
C CYS A 196 2.88 -15.47 -12.08
N ILE A 197 1.58 -15.21 -12.24
CA ILE A 197 0.50 -16.16 -12.02
C ILE A 197 0.02 -16.66 -13.39
N ASN A 198 -0.10 -17.97 -13.54
CA ASN A 198 -0.71 -18.57 -14.71
C ASN A 198 -2.23 -18.32 -14.67
N GLN A 199 -2.68 -17.29 -15.39
CA GLN A 199 -4.07 -16.85 -15.41
C GLN A 199 -5.05 -17.89 -16.02
N ASN A 200 -4.52 -18.92 -16.70
CA ASN A 200 -5.32 -19.99 -17.30
C ASN A 200 -5.42 -21.24 -16.39
N ASP A 201 -4.90 -21.18 -15.16
CA ASP A 201 -4.95 -22.26 -14.18
C ASP A 201 -5.63 -21.75 -12.90
N ASP A 202 -6.90 -22.09 -12.72
CA ASP A 202 -7.71 -21.62 -11.60
C ASP A 202 -7.21 -22.13 -10.24
N ALA A 203 -6.64 -23.34 -10.19
CA ALA A 203 -6.06 -23.89 -8.96
C ALA A 203 -4.78 -23.13 -8.57
N GLU A 204 -3.94 -22.79 -9.56
CA GLU A 204 -2.79 -21.91 -9.33
C GLU A 204 -3.26 -20.52 -8.90
N ARG A 205 -4.23 -19.92 -9.60
CA ARG A 205 -4.78 -18.59 -9.30
C ARG A 205 -5.31 -18.51 -7.87
N ALA A 206 -6.14 -19.46 -7.45
CA ALA A 206 -6.66 -19.55 -6.08
C ALA A 206 -5.53 -19.64 -5.03
N THR A 207 -4.51 -20.45 -5.30
CA THR A 207 -3.33 -20.58 -4.43
C THR A 207 -2.56 -19.27 -4.33
N GLN A 208 -2.37 -18.56 -5.44
CA GLN A 208 -1.62 -17.31 -5.48
C GLN A 208 -2.39 -16.15 -4.83
N VAL A 209 -3.72 -16.09 -4.98
CA VAL A 209 -4.57 -15.11 -4.30
C VAL A 209 -4.37 -15.13 -2.78
N LEU A 210 -4.32 -16.31 -2.18
CA LEU A 210 -4.02 -16.48 -0.75
C LEU A 210 -2.63 -15.98 -0.34
N ARG A 211 -1.69 -15.90 -1.29
CA ARG A 211 -0.30 -15.49 -1.07
C ARG A 211 -0.01 -14.05 -1.43
N MET A 212 -0.86 -13.38 -2.20
CA MET A 212 -0.64 -12.02 -2.68
C MET A 212 -0.26 -11.07 -1.54
N SER A 213 -0.94 -11.17 -0.38
CA SER A 213 -0.62 -10.34 0.79
C SER A 213 0.85 -10.46 1.21
N SER A 214 1.34 -11.70 1.38
CA SER A 214 2.74 -11.95 1.73
C SER A 214 3.71 -11.50 0.64
N ILE A 215 3.35 -11.63 -0.64
CA ILE A 215 4.21 -11.23 -1.75
C ILE A 215 4.38 -9.70 -1.77
N TYR A 216 3.29 -8.94 -1.62
CA TYR A 216 3.36 -7.48 -1.56
C TYR A 216 4.04 -6.98 -0.27
N GLN A 217 3.84 -7.67 0.85
CA GLN A 217 4.45 -7.32 2.13
C GLN A 217 5.95 -7.60 2.18
N ASP A 218 6.38 -8.77 1.67
CA ASP A 218 7.74 -9.27 1.80
C ASP A 218 8.66 -8.85 0.63
N CYS A 219 8.15 -8.13 -0.37
CA CYS A 219 8.97 -7.59 -1.45
C CYS A 219 9.89 -6.45 -0.96
N SER A 220 10.88 -6.06 -1.77
CA SER A 220 11.74 -4.89 -1.51
C SER A 220 10.92 -3.61 -1.42
N ARG A 221 9.95 -3.44 -2.32
CA ARG A 221 8.97 -2.35 -2.29
C ARG A 221 7.87 -2.61 -3.30
N VAL A 222 6.72 -1.99 -3.06
CA VAL A 222 5.61 -1.93 -4.02
C VAL A 222 5.76 -0.67 -4.87
N ILE A 223 5.66 -0.84 -6.18
CA ILE A 223 5.59 0.26 -7.14
C ILE A 223 4.11 0.42 -7.50
N ILE A 224 3.47 1.46 -6.98
CA ILE A 224 2.11 1.83 -7.36
C ILE A 224 2.21 2.66 -8.65
N TRP A 225 2.04 1.98 -9.79
CA TRP A 225 2.12 2.59 -11.11
C TRP A 225 0.78 3.16 -11.55
N LEU A 226 0.76 4.48 -11.78
CA LEU A 226 -0.45 5.22 -12.13
C LEU A 226 -0.54 5.61 -13.60
N GLY A 227 0.40 5.17 -14.44
CA GLY A 227 0.45 5.51 -15.87
C GLY A 227 1.49 6.58 -16.21
N PRO A 228 1.53 7.05 -17.47
CA PRO A 228 2.55 7.97 -17.95
C PRO A 228 2.50 9.32 -17.22
N GLU A 229 3.62 10.03 -17.23
CA GLU A 229 3.70 11.37 -16.66
C GLU A 229 2.83 12.35 -17.48
N LYS A 230 2.16 13.25 -16.78
CA LYS A 230 1.61 14.49 -17.34
C LYS A 230 2.25 15.66 -16.60
N HIS A 231 2.46 16.79 -17.28
CA HIS A 231 3.22 17.92 -16.74
C HIS A 231 2.75 18.41 -15.35
N ASP A 232 1.48 18.20 -15.02
CA ASP A 232 0.86 18.62 -13.76
C ASP A 232 1.12 17.66 -12.57
N ILE A 233 1.60 16.44 -12.81
CA ILE A 233 1.77 15.43 -11.74
C ILE A 233 3.00 15.67 -10.87
N LYS A 234 4.10 16.17 -11.44
CA LYS A 234 5.33 16.48 -10.68
C LYS A 234 5.07 17.56 -9.63
N LEU A 235 4.33 18.60 -10.02
CA LEU A 235 3.93 19.66 -9.11
C LEU A 235 3.02 19.12 -8.00
N LEU A 236 2.01 18.31 -8.35
CA LEU A 236 1.14 17.67 -7.36
C LEU A 236 1.93 16.83 -6.36
N PHE A 237 2.86 15.99 -6.83
CA PHE A 237 3.66 15.14 -5.96
C PHE A 237 4.58 15.96 -5.06
N SER A 238 5.15 17.05 -5.55
CA SER A 238 5.94 17.98 -4.74
C SER A 238 5.10 18.58 -3.60
N GLU A 239 3.90 19.11 -3.90
CA GLU A 239 3.03 19.69 -2.87
C GLU A 239 2.52 18.65 -1.86
N LEU A 240 2.15 17.44 -2.32
CA LEU A 240 1.78 16.36 -1.42
C LEU A 240 2.96 15.89 -0.55
N ALA A 241 4.17 15.85 -1.09
CA ALA A 241 5.35 15.47 -0.31
C ALA A 241 5.65 16.49 0.80
N LYS A 242 5.48 17.80 0.53
CA LYS A 242 5.61 18.86 1.54
C LYS A 242 4.64 18.64 2.69
N ILE A 243 3.33 18.54 2.42
CA ILE A 243 2.32 18.28 3.46
C ILE A 243 2.63 16.99 4.20
N GLY A 244 2.92 15.93 3.45
CA GLY A 244 3.26 14.63 3.98
C GLY A 244 4.40 14.74 4.99
N SER A 245 5.45 15.52 4.72
CA SER A 245 6.60 15.65 5.60
C SER A 245 6.34 16.41 6.91
N HIS A 246 5.31 17.28 6.94
CA HIS A 246 5.01 18.13 8.09
C HIS A 246 4.10 17.49 9.15
N ILE A 247 3.39 16.40 8.81
CA ILE A 247 2.37 15.80 9.70
C ILE A 247 2.56 14.30 9.84
N GLU A 248 2.33 13.72 11.02
CA GLU A 248 2.31 12.28 11.25
C GLU A 248 0.87 11.76 11.42
N LYS A 249 0.64 10.51 11.02
CA LYS A 249 -0.60 9.79 11.29
C LYS A 249 -0.31 8.54 12.11
N THR A 250 -1.04 8.37 13.19
CA THR A 250 -0.90 7.24 14.12
C THR A 250 -1.88 6.11 13.82
N THR A 251 -1.58 4.91 14.32
CA THR A 251 -2.43 3.72 14.15
C THR A 251 -3.78 3.86 14.87
N ASN A 252 -3.87 4.66 15.93
CA ASN A 252 -5.12 4.99 16.63
C ASN A 252 -5.88 6.18 15.99
N GLY A 253 -5.38 6.75 14.89
CA GLY A 253 -6.07 7.75 14.09
C GLY A 253 -5.75 9.21 14.42
N LEU A 254 -4.88 9.50 15.38
CA LEU A 254 -4.40 10.86 15.64
C LEU A 254 -3.59 11.37 14.45
N ILE A 255 -3.82 12.65 14.12
CA ILE A 255 -2.99 13.44 13.19
C ILE A 255 -2.32 14.51 14.03
N MET A 256 -1.02 14.68 13.84
CA MET A 256 -0.20 15.65 14.58
C MET A 256 0.92 16.18 13.70
N SER A 257 1.65 17.21 14.15
CA SER A 257 2.90 17.62 13.53
C SER A 257 3.97 16.53 13.57
N SER A 258 4.80 16.47 12.54
CA SER A 258 6.04 15.68 12.58
C SER A 258 7.01 16.31 13.60
N PRO A 259 7.66 15.54 14.48
CA PRO A 259 8.70 16.07 15.35
C PRO A 259 9.86 16.76 14.61
N ASP A 260 10.07 16.45 13.32
CA ASP A 260 11.11 17.07 12.48
C ASP A 260 10.57 18.27 11.66
N THR A 261 9.33 18.70 11.90
CA THR A 261 8.70 19.76 11.09
C THR A 261 9.24 21.14 11.43
N THR A 262 9.28 22.03 10.45
CA THR A 262 9.45 23.48 10.65
C THR A 262 8.12 24.23 10.63
N ASP A 263 7.06 23.56 10.19
CA ASP A 263 5.71 24.11 10.07
C ASP A 263 4.75 23.21 10.87
N PHE A 264 4.32 23.72 12.01
CA PHE A 264 3.50 23.00 12.98
C PHE A 264 2.00 23.21 12.77
N SER A 265 1.56 24.02 11.80
CA SER A 265 0.13 24.31 11.62
C SER A 265 -0.57 23.34 10.65
N TRP A 266 0.18 22.62 9.81
CA TRP A 266 -0.42 21.71 8.81
C TRP A 266 -1.40 20.68 9.37
N TRP A 267 -1.20 20.19 10.58
CA TRP A 267 -2.10 19.22 11.20
C TRP A 267 -3.42 19.82 11.68
N GLN A 268 -3.46 21.14 11.92
CA GLN A 268 -4.65 21.85 12.42
C GLN A 268 -5.76 21.84 11.36
N SER A 269 -7.00 21.68 11.81
CA SER A 269 -8.15 21.53 10.91
C SER A 269 -8.54 22.84 10.20
N GLU A 270 -8.23 23.98 10.84
CA GLU A 270 -8.53 25.34 10.40
C GLU A 270 -7.49 25.90 9.42
N GLU A 271 -6.25 25.39 9.45
CA GLU A 271 -5.17 25.89 8.60
C GLU A 271 -5.51 25.66 7.11
N PRO A 272 -5.64 26.73 6.31
CA PRO A 272 -6.15 26.65 4.95
C PRO A 272 -5.19 25.93 3.99
N VAL A 273 -5.74 25.20 3.02
CA VAL A 273 -4.94 24.57 1.96
C VAL A 273 -4.85 25.50 0.75
N SER A 274 -3.75 26.26 0.65
CA SER A 274 -3.50 27.20 -0.44
C SER A 274 -2.78 26.56 -1.64
N PHE A 275 -3.44 25.65 -2.34
CA PHE A 275 -2.93 25.13 -3.61
C PHE A 275 -3.29 26.02 -4.79
N SER A 276 -2.40 26.06 -5.80
CA SER A 276 -2.70 26.68 -7.08
C SER A 276 -3.79 25.91 -7.84
N ASP A 277 -4.46 26.58 -8.78
CA ASP A 277 -5.50 25.94 -9.60
C ASP A 277 -4.95 24.79 -10.45
N GLU A 278 -3.67 24.85 -10.85
CA GLU A 278 -2.97 23.77 -11.54
C GLU A 278 -2.88 22.52 -10.66
N VAL A 279 -2.54 22.68 -9.37
CA VAL A 279 -2.45 21.56 -8.41
C VAL A 279 -3.84 20.97 -8.15
N TRP A 280 -4.87 21.81 -7.98
CA TRP A 280 -6.24 21.33 -7.84
C TRP A 280 -6.73 20.57 -9.08
N SER A 281 -6.41 21.08 -10.26
CA SER A 281 -6.71 20.42 -11.53
C SER A 281 -6.00 19.08 -11.66
N ALA A 282 -4.71 19.03 -11.31
CA ALA A 282 -3.91 17.81 -11.28
C ALA A 282 -4.52 16.78 -10.33
N MET A 283 -4.85 17.19 -9.10
CA MET A 283 -5.44 16.34 -8.06
C MET A 283 -6.78 15.75 -8.50
N LYS A 284 -7.63 16.56 -9.13
CA LYS A 284 -8.90 16.10 -9.69
C LYS A 284 -8.66 15.04 -10.77
N LYS A 285 -7.85 15.32 -11.81
CA LYS A 285 -7.57 14.37 -12.90
C LYS A 285 -6.94 13.08 -12.37
N PHE A 286 -6.02 13.24 -11.42
CA PHE A 286 -5.33 12.15 -10.75
C PHE A 286 -6.32 11.21 -10.06
N GLY A 287 -7.32 11.74 -9.35
CA GLY A 287 -8.34 10.92 -8.71
C GLY A 287 -9.36 10.22 -9.61
N HIS A 288 -9.34 10.50 -10.91
CA HIS A 288 -10.12 9.76 -11.91
C HIS A 288 -9.32 8.62 -12.55
N ARG A 289 -8.03 8.45 -12.21
CA ARG A 289 -7.24 7.31 -12.71
C ARG A 289 -7.83 6.01 -12.18
N SER A 290 -7.96 5.02 -13.06
CA SER A 290 -8.65 3.75 -12.79
C SER A 290 -8.07 2.97 -11.60
N TRP A 291 -6.83 3.26 -11.19
CA TRP A 291 -6.15 2.58 -10.08
C TRP A 291 -6.89 2.80 -8.76
N PHE A 292 -7.40 4.01 -8.54
CA PHE A 292 -8.18 4.36 -7.33
C PHE A 292 -9.57 3.74 -7.30
N HIS A 293 -9.99 3.08 -8.38
CA HIS A 293 -11.29 2.46 -8.50
C HIS A 293 -11.20 0.95 -8.63
N ARG A 294 -10.01 0.34 -8.75
CA ARG A 294 -9.85 -1.12 -8.82
C ARG A 294 -9.84 -1.69 -7.40
N LEU A 295 -10.48 -2.84 -7.20
CA LEU A 295 -10.54 -3.45 -5.86
C LEU A 295 -9.20 -4.04 -5.44
N TRP A 296 -8.54 -4.79 -6.32
CA TRP A 296 -7.28 -5.46 -6.01
C TRP A 296 -6.19 -4.50 -5.54
N THR A 297 -6.17 -3.27 -6.07
CA THR A 297 -5.18 -2.26 -5.68
C THR A 297 -5.26 -1.85 -4.21
N VAL A 298 -6.41 -2.08 -3.54
CA VAL A 298 -6.58 -1.82 -2.11
C VAL A 298 -5.66 -2.72 -1.28
N GLN A 299 -5.71 -4.04 -1.51
CA GLN A 299 -4.83 -4.98 -0.82
C GLN A 299 -3.36 -4.69 -1.12
N GLU A 300 -3.03 -4.42 -2.38
CA GLU A 300 -1.67 -4.15 -2.83
C GLU A 300 -1.08 -2.91 -2.15
N ALA A 301 -1.88 -1.85 -2.01
CA ALA A 301 -1.48 -0.59 -1.39
C ALA A 301 -1.42 -0.66 0.14
N ILE A 302 -2.32 -1.42 0.77
CA ILE A 302 -2.31 -1.63 2.22
C ILE A 302 -1.11 -2.49 2.64
N MET A 303 -0.75 -3.49 1.84
CA MET A 303 0.39 -4.38 2.09
C MET A 303 1.74 -3.76 1.72
N ALA A 304 1.74 -2.58 1.10
CA ALA A 304 2.93 -1.88 0.70
C ALA A 304 3.81 -1.49 1.90
N ASN A 305 5.05 -1.99 1.90
CA ASN A 305 6.03 -1.68 2.95
C ASN A 305 6.53 -0.23 2.88
N ARG A 306 7.31 0.19 3.87
CA ARG A 306 7.82 1.56 4.04
C ARG A 306 8.66 2.14 2.89
N ASP A 307 9.26 1.29 2.05
CA ASP A 307 10.08 1.71 0.91
C ASP A 307 9.26 1.81 -0.40
N SER A 308 7.95 1.59 -0.31
CA SER A 308 7.01 1.65 -1.43
C SER A 308 6.78 3.07 -1.95
N ILE A 309 6.50 3.15 -3.25
CA ILE A 309 6.39 4.41 -3.98
C ILE A 309 5.13 4.46 -4.83
N VAL A 310 4.66 5.68 -5.07
CA VAL A 310 3.70 5.99 -6.14
C VAL A 310 4.45 6.61 -7.29
N GLN A 311 4.26 6.06 -8.49
CA GLN A 311 4.98 6.49 -9.69
C GLN A 311 4.03 6.79 -10.85
N SER A 312 4.28 7.89 -11.55
CA SER A 312 3.61 8.29 -12.79
C SER A 312 4.64 8.82 -13.79
N GLY A 313 5.06 7.99 -14.75
CA GLY A 313 6.24 8.26 -15.57
C GLY A 313 7.47 8.48 -14.68
N ASP A 314 8.13 9.64 -14.78
CA ASP A 314 9.33 9.93 -13.99
C ASP A 314 9.00 10.61 -12.65
N ALA A 315 7.74 11.01 -12.43
CA ALA A 315 7.31 11.57 -11.17
C ALA A 315 7.12 10.46 -10.12
N ILE A 316 7.77 10.63 -8.96
CA ILE A 316 7.78 9.66 -7.87
C ILE A 316 7.48 10.37 -6.55
N ILE A 317 6.68 9.75 -5.69
CA ILE A 317 6.48 10.15 -4.29
C ILE A 317 6.50 8.90 -3.39
N SER A 318 7.03 9.05 -2.17
CA SER A 318 6.91 8.00 -1.14
C SER A 318 5.44 7.69 -0.87
N TRP A 319 5.11 6.40 -0.78
CA TRP A 319 3.74 5.97 -0.45
C TRP A 319 3.23 6.57 0.86
N PHE A 320 4.10 6.72 1.86
CA PHE A 320 3.69 7.22 3.18
C PHE A 320 3.49 8.72 3.21
N LEU A 321 4.37 9.49 2.58
CA LEU A 321 4.15 10.93 2.41
C LEU A 321 2.84 11.20 1.67
N PHE A 322 2.58 10.40 0.63
CA PHE A 322 1.34 10.46 -0.12
C PHE A 322 0.11 10.15 0.77
N ARG A 323 0.15 9.08 1.58
CA ARG A 323 -0.94 8.75 2.52
C ARG A 323 -1.16 9.81 3.60
N ARG A 324 -0.08 10.32 4.19
CA ARG A 324 -0.09 11.38 5.20
C ARG A 324 -0.73 12.64 4.63
N ALA A 325 -0.32 13.07 3.44
CA ALA A 325 -0.91 14.22 2.78
C ALA A 325 -2.43 14.08 2.61
N PHE A 326 -2.93 12.94 2.10
CA PHE A 326 -4.38 12.72 1.98
C PHE A 326 -5.11 12.60 3.32
N ALA A 327 -4.46 12.08 4.36
CA ALA A 327 -5.01 12.09 5.70
C ALA A 327 -5.16 13.51 6.26
N CYS A 328 -4.14 14.35 6.10
CA CYS A 328 -4.16 15.76 6.47
C CYS A 328 -5.27 16.51 5.71
N LEU A 329 -5.32 16.37 4.38
CA LEU A 329 -6.36 17.01 3.57
C LEU A 329 -7.77 16.62 4.03
N ARG A 330 -8.00 15.33 4.32
CA ARG A 330 -9.29 14.84 4.85
C ARG A 330 -9.67 15.46 6.20
N HIS A 331 -8.70 15.91 6.99
CA HIS A 331 -8.91 16.50 8.31
C HIS A 331 -9.27 18.00 8.26
N LYS A 332 -9.08 18.67 7.13
CA LYS A 332 -9.34 20.11 6.99
C LYS A 332 -10.84 20.44 7.00
N ASN A 333 -11.22 21.47 7.75
CA ASN A 333 -12.60 21.96 7.86
C ASN A 333 -13.11 22.51 6.53
N GLU A 334 -12.30 23.37 5.89
CA GLU A 334 -12.59 23.97 4.60
C GLU A 334 -11.95 23.18 3.46
N MET A 335 -12.20 21.86 3.42
CA MET A 335 -11.82 21.09 2.25
C MET A 335 -12.94 21.19 1.21
N PRO A 336 -12.67 21.64 -0.03
CA PRO A 336 -13.64 21.50 -1.10
C PRO A 336 -13.75 20.00 -1.42
N MET A 337 -14.65 19.28 -0.75
CA MET A 337 -14.95 17.86 -1.04
C MET A 337 -15.28 17.64 -2.52
N ALA A 338 -15.70 18.69 -3.23
CA ALA A 338 -15.90 18.70 -4.68
C ALA A 338 -14.60 18.62 -5.53
N ARG A 339 -13.42 18.86 -4.94
CA ARG A 339 -12.12 18.92 -5.63
C ARG A 339 -11.29 17.63 -5.49
N ILE A 340 -11.51 16.83 -4.46
CA ILE A 340 -10.81 15.55 -4.25
C ILE A 340 -11.76 14.38 -4.50
N SER A 341 -11.35 13.45 -5.37
CA SER A 341 -12.11 12.22 -5.63
C SER A 341 -12.25 11.39 -4.36
N ILE A 342 -13.49 11.10 -3.95
CA ILE A 342 -13.81 10.23 -2.82
C ILE A 342 -13.12 8.86 -2.96
N SER A 343 -12.96 8.36 -4.19
CA SER A 343 -12.27 7.10 -4.47
C SER A 343 -10.79 7.15 -4.08
N VAL A 344 -10.12 8.31 -4.24
CA VAL A 344 -8.73 8.49 -3.76
C VAL A 344 -8.70 8.45 -2.25
N MET A 345 -9.57 9.22 -1.60
CA MET A 345 -9.65 9.25 -0.13
C MET A 345 -9.90 7.86 0.45
N ARG A 346 -10.80 7.08 -0.14
CA ARG A 346 -11.07 5.70 0.27
C ARG A 346 -9.87 4.78 0.04
N SER A 347 -9.23 4.86 -1.12
CA SER A 347 -8.15 3.93 -1.46
C SER A 347 -6.82 4.23 -0.75
N VAL A 348 -6.64 5.45 -0.24
CA VAL A 348 -5.34 5.93 0.28
C VAL A 348 -5.38 6.23 1.78
N ALA A 349 -6.47 6.85 2.27
CA ALA A 349 -6.54 7.35 3.64
C ALA A 349 -7.27 6.43 4.62
N THR A 350 -7.99 5.42 4.14
CA THR A 350 -8.60 4.39 5.00
C THR A 350 -7.59 3.29 5.29
N ASN A 351 -7.62 2.75 6.52
CA ASN A 351 -6.80 1.61 6.90
C ASN A 351 -7.58 0.68 7.84
N PRO A 352 -8.65 0.02 7.37
CA PRO A 352 -9.51 -0.81 8.21
C PRO A 352 -8.89 -2.20 8.45
N ILE A 353 -7.58 -2.30 8.61
CA ILE A 353 -6.93 -3.60 8.90
C ILE A 353 -7.55 -4.17 10.18
N GLY A 354 -8.07 -5.38 10.09
CA GLY A 354 -8.70 -6.07 11.22
C GLY A 354 -10.13 -5.60 11.51
N ALA A 355 -10.70 -4.70 10.70
CA ALA A 355 -12.11 -4.34 10.78
C ALA A 355 -13.00 -5.53 10.42
N THR A 356 -14.26 -5.49 10.84
CA THR A 356 -15.21 -6.55 10.51
C THR A 356 -15.49 -6.66 9.00
N LEU A 357 -16.08 -7.79 8.58
CA LEU A 357 -16.46 -7.99 7.17
C LEU A 357 -17.40 -6.89 6.68
N ALA A 358 -18.42 -6.52 7.47
CA ALA A 358 -19.39 -5.52 7.06
C ALA A 358 -18.74 -4.14 6.91
N HIS A 359 -17.89 -3.72 7.86
CA HIS A 359 -17.18 -2.44 7.78
C HIS A 359 -16.23 -2.42 6.57
N THR A 360 -15.48 -3.50 6.34
CA THR A 360 -14.56 -3.60 5.20
C THR A 360 -15.32 -3.52 3.86
N LEU A 361 -16.46 -4.21 3.75
CA LEU A 361 -17.32 -4.15 2.56
C LEU A 361 -17.99 -2.78 2.37
N ASP A 362 -18.32 -2.07 3.44
CA ASP A 362 -18.84 -0.70 3.38
C ASP A 362 -17.78 0.29 2.91
N ALA A 363 -16.57 0.19 3.45
CA ALA A 363 -15.44 1.04 3.08
C ALA A 363 -15.09 0.88 1.59
N TYR A 364 -15.11 -0.35 1.08
CA TYR A 364 -14.66 -0.69 -0.27
C TYR A 364 -15.79 -1.06 -1.26
N GLN A 365 -17.04 -0.72 -0.95
CA GLN A 365 -18.18 -0.97 -1.86
C GLN A 365 -17.99 -0.39 -3.26
N PRO A 366 -17.52 0.85 -3.44
CA PRO A 366 -17.45 1.47 -4.77
C PRO A 366 -16.36 0.91 -5.68
N GLN A 367 -15.38 0.19 -5.11
CA GLN A 367 -14.27 -0.36 -5.88
C GLN A 367 -14.74 -1.46 -6.83
N LEU A 368 -14.26 -1.38 -8.06
CA LEU A 368 -14.61 -2.21 -9.20
C LEU A 368 -13.75 -3.47 -9.22
N CYS A 369 -14.40 -4.60 -9.48
CA CYS A 369 -13.80 -5.87 -9.83
C CYS A 369 -14.55 -6.46 -11.03
N SER A 370 -13.86 -7.24 -11.87
CA SER A 370 -14.48 -7.88 -13.04
C SER A 370 -15.20 -9.16 -12.67
N ASP A 371 -14.67 -9.89 -11.69
CA ASP A 371 -15.29 -11.07 -11.10
C ASP A 371 -15.97 -10.69 -9.77
N SER A 372 -17.18 -11.18 -9.53
CA SER A 372 -17.93 -10.90 -8.31
C SER A 372 -17.34 -11.58 -7.06
N HIS A 373 -16.57 -12.68 -7.23
CA HIS A 373 -15.85 -13.34 -6.15
C HIS A 373 -14.76 -12.45 -5.55
N ASP A 374 -14.11 -11.65 -6.40
CA ASP A 374 -13.01 -10.77 -6.00
C ASP A 374 -13.44 -9.76 -4.94
N LYS A 375 -14.75 -9.44 -4.86
CA LYS A 375 -15.26 -8.56 -3.81
C LYS A 375 -14.98 -9.05 -2.39
N ILE A 376 -14.85 -10.37 -2.23
CA ILE A 376 -14.38 -11.00 -1.00
C ILE A 376 -12.87 -11.26 -1.11
N TYR A 377 -12.42 -11.93 -2.18
CA TYR A 377 -11.04 -12.43 -2.27
C TYR A 377 -9.99 -11.31 -2.25
N GLY A 378 -10.24 -10.19 -2.93
CA GLY A 378 -9.36 -9.03 -2.94
C GLY A 378 -9.33 -8.22 -1.64
N LEU A 379 -10.15 -8.57 -0.66
CA LEU A 379 -10.18 -7.95 0.67
C LEU A 379 -9.71 -8.90 1.78
N LEU A 380 -9.40 -10.17 1.47
CA LEU A 380 -9.03 -11.20 2.46
C LEU A 380 -7.86 -10.78 3.34
N ALA A 381 -6.88 -10.07 2.78
CA ALA A 381 -5.70 -9.64 3.50
C ALA A 381 -5.97 -8.53 4.53
N ILE A 382 -7.09 -7.83 4.42
CA ILE A 382 -7.49 -6.71 5.27
C ILE A 382 -8.40 -7.21 6.41
N LEU A 383 -9.14 -8.29 6.14
CA LEU A 383 -10.07 -8.91 7.07
C LEU A 383 -9.35 -9.54 8.27
N PRO A 384 -10.05 -9.79 9.40
CA PRO A 384 -9.46 -10.37 10.59
C PRO A 384 -8.85 -11.75 10.28
N PRO A 385 -7.62 -12.07 10.71
CA PRO A 385 -6.95 -13.32 10.33
C PRO A 385 -7.75 -14.59 10.61
N ARG A 386 -8.46 -14.64 11.77
CA ARG A 386 -9.36 -15.75 12.14
C ARG A 386 -10.49 -15.98 11.15
N PHE A 387 -10.98 -14.89 10.55
CA PHE A 387 -12.04 -14.94 9.55
C PHE A 387 -11.46 -15.29 8.19
N ALA A 388 -10.41 -14.58 7.76
CA ALA A 388 -9.75 -14.80 6.48
C ALA A 388 -9.28 -16.26 6.29
N SER A 389 -8.77 -16.90 7.35
CA SER A 389 -8.31 -18.31 7.29
C SER A 389 -9.42 -19.33 7.02
N GLN A 390 -10.69 -18.96 7.18
CA GLN A 390 -11.83 -19.84 6.90
C GLN A 390 -12.28 -19.78 5.45
N ILE A 391 -11.82 -18.77 4.69
CA ILE A 391 -12.18 -18.59 3.29
C ILE A 391 -11.07 -19.16 2.43
N LYS A 392 -11.44 -20.09 1.55
CA LYS A 392 -10.55 -20.62 0.52
C LYS A 392 -11.04 -20.10 -0.83
N PRO A 393 -10.21 -19.35 -1.59
CA PRO A 393 -10.58 -18.94 -2.92
C PRO A 393 -10.94 -20.13 -3.79
N ASP A 394 -12.13 -20.08 -4.33
CA ASP A 394 -12.68 -21.02 -5.29
C ASP A 394 -13.50 -20.18 -6.29
N TYR A 395 -13.05 -20.17 -7.54
CA TYR A 395 -13.71 -19.42 -8.63
C TYR A 395 -14.77 -20.26 -9.35
N GLU A 396 -14.88 -21.56 -9.04
CA GLU A 396 -15.92 -22.45 -9.56
C GLU A 396 -17.18 -22.43 -8.67
N GLN A 397 -17.05 -21.99 -7.41
CA GLN A 397 -18.18 -21.84 -6.48
C GLN A 397 -19.21 -20.83 -7.01
N PRO A 398 -20.52 -21.03 -6.80
CA PRO A 398 -21.51 -19.98 -7.03
C PRO A 398 -21.30 -18.78 -6.09
N VAL A 399 -21.35 -17.57 -6.65
CA VAL A 399 -21.10 -16.31 -5.92
C VAL A 399 -22.03 -16.15 -4.70
N ASP A 400 -23.29 -16.51 -4.82
CA ASP A 400 -24.28 -16.41 -3.74
C ASP A 400 -23.94 -17.33 -2.55
N GLU A 401 -23.44 -18.54 -2.81
CA GLU A 401 -22.97 -19.45 -1.77
C GLU A 401 -21.67 -18.96 -1.11
N LEU A 402 -20.75 -18.33 -1.87
CA LEU A 402 -19.59 -17.65 -1.28
C LEU A 402 -20.03 -16.56 -0.29
N TYR A 403 -20.94 -15.66 -0.69
CA TYR A 403 -21.37 -14.55 0.15
C TYR A 403 -22.13 -15.05 1.40
N LYS A 404 -22.98 -16.06 1.24
CA LYS A 404 -23.69 -16.73 2.34
C LYS A 404 -22.71 -17.37 3.33
N SER A 405 -21.73 -18.13 2.85
CA SER A 405 -20.72 -18.76 3.73
C SER A 405 -19.88 -17.73 4.47
N CYS A 406 -19.47 -16.63 3.82
CA CYS A 406 -18.76 -15.52 4.43
C CYS A 406 -19.59 -14.84 5.54
N PHE A 407 -20.87 -14.58 5.28
CA PHE A 407 -21.77 -13.98 6.26
C PHE A 407 -21.95 -14.87 7.51
N LEU A 408 -22.15 -16.19 7.30
CA LEU A 408 -22.29 -17.15 8.39
C LEU A 408 -21.00 -17.27 9.22
N ALA A 409 -19.85 -17.33 8.55
CA ALA A 409 -18.55 -17.38 9.22
C ALA A 409 -18.28 -16.09 10.03
N SER A 410 -18.67 -14.92 9.51
CA SER A 410 -18.50 -13.63 10.20
C SER A 410 -19.37 -13.56 11.45
N THR A 411 -20.64 -13.97 11.32
CA THR A 411 -21.60 -14.02 12.44
C THR A 411 -21.12 -14.97 13.54
N LYS A 412 -20.59 -16.13 13.16
CA LYS A 412 -20.02 -17.10 14.11
C LYS A 412 -18.77 -16.55 14.81
N ALA A 413 -17.89 -15.86 14.08
CA ALA A 413 -16.68 -15.28 14.64
C ALA A 413 -16.97 -14.14 15.64
N LEU A 414 -17.97 -13.30 15.35
CA LEU A 414 -18.31 -12.14 16.17
C LEU A 414 -19.32 -12.46 17.29
N SER A 415 -19.99 -13.61 17.22
CA SER A 415 -21.11 -13.97 18.13
C SER A 415 -22.24 -12.92 18.16
N ARG A 416 -22.36 -12.11 17.11
CA ARG A 416 -23.40 -11.07 16.94
C ARG A 416 -23.68 -10.83 15.45
N TRP A 417 -24.80 -10.18 15.15
CA TRP A 417 -25.12 -9.77 13.79
C TRP A 417 -24.37 -8.51 13.42
N ASP A 418 -23.57 -8.61 12.37
CA ASP A 418 -22.76 -7.50 11.86
C ASP A 418 -23.44 -6.94 10.60
N LEU A 419 -24.46 -6.10 10.79
CA LEU A 419 -25.30 -5.59 9.71
C LEU A 419 -24.78 -4.30 9.11
N ARG A 420 -24.71 -4.29 7.79
CA ARG A 420 -24.27 -3.17 6.95
C ARG A 420 -25.02 -1.86 7.28
N GLY A 421 -24.31 -0.75 7.42
CA GLY A 421 -24.91 0.57 7.66
C GLY A 421 -25.51 0.83 9.06
N CYS A 422 -25.34 -0.08 10.03
CA CYS A 422 -25.72 0.17 11.42
C CYS A 422 -24.66 1.06 12.12
N PRO A 423 -25.03 2.12 12.88
CA PRO A 423 -24.09 2.89 13.69
C PRO A 423 -23.41 1.97 14.72
N ARG A 424 -22.09 2.08 14.86
CA ARG A 424 -21.28 1.19 15.73
C ARG A 424 -20.35 1.98 16.62
N ASN A 425 -20.04 1.41 17.78
CA ASN A 425 -19.05 1.94 18.71
C ASN A 425 -17.63 1.57 18.21
N PRO A 426 -16.67 2.50 18.09
CA PRO A 426 -15.31 2.22 17.59
C PRO A 426 -14.56 1.12 18.34
N ASP A 427 -14.83 0.95 19.64
CA ASP A 427 -14.24 -0.11 20.47
C ASP A 427 -14.73 -1.52 20.08
N GLU A 428 -15.84 -1.61 19.34
CA GLU A 428 -16.40 -2.86 18.83
C GLU A 428 -16.01 -3.16 17.37
N ASP A 429 -15.27 -2.26 16.70
CA ASP A 429 -14.89 -2.40 15.30
C ASP A 429 -13.68 -3.32 15.09
N THR A 430 -13.09 -3.84 16.17
CA THR A 430 -12.01 -4.82 16.13
C THR A 430 -12.50 -6.18 16.63
N CYS A 431 -12.21 -7.22 15.85
CA CYS A 431 -12.51 -8.59 16.27
C CYS A 431 -11.58 -8.97 17.43
N PRO A 432 -12.08 -9.51 18.57
CA PRO A 432 -11.20 -9.93 19.66
C PRO A 432 -10.17 -10.94 19.15
N SER A 433 -8.90 -10.63 19.42
CA SER A 433 -7.70 -11.33 18.94
C SER A 433 -7.71 -12.83 19.14
#